data_AF-A0AAU2HYS3-F1
#
_entry.id   AF-A0AAU2HYS3-F1
#
_cell.length_a   1.000
_cell.length_b   1.000
_cell.length_c   1.000
_cell.angle_alpha   90.00
_cell.angle_beta   90.00
_cell.angle_gamma   90.00
#
_symmetry.space_group_name_H-M   'P 1'
#
loop_
_entity.id
_entity.type
_entity.pdbx_description
1 polymer ?
#
loop_
_entity_poly.entity_id
_entity_poly.type
_entity_poly.pdbx_seq_one_letter_code
_entity_poly.pdbx_strand_id
1 'polypeptide(L)'
;MDNDFGWAWTPAHHAVEHEDAETLARLLADGANPNEVLERQTLPTHALDVEGDGALQTGQPLTVHTTAILLAFGADPQLRDPRGDSPLDVAEHYDHQPAMKLLAEHIKRRAVGCR
;
A
#
# COMPACT_ATOMS: atom_id res chain seq x y z
N MET A 1 -0.30 5.74 28.57
CA MET A 1 -0.21 4.28 28.43
C MET A 1 0.43 4.08 27.09
N ASP A 2 1.76 3.99 27.14
CA ASP A 2 2.63 4.22 26.00
C ASP A 2 3.16 2.81 25.70
N ASN A 3 2.57 2.16 24.69
CA ASN A 3 2.83 0.76 24.42
C ASN A 3 4.27 0.57 23.90
N ASP A 4 5.12 0.17 24.85
CA ASP A 4 6.48 -0.33 24.70
C ASP A 4 6.48 -1.75 24.07
N PHE A 5 6.11 -1.82 22.79
CA PHE A 5 6.44 -2.93 21.90
C PHE A 5 7.05 -2.37 20.62
N GLY A 6 8.21 -1.72 20.75
CA GLY A 6 9.34 -1.79 19.81
C GLY A 6 9.25 -1.27 18.38
N TRP A 7 8.10 -1.20 17.70
CA TRP A 7 7.97 -0.77 16.32
C TRP A 7 7.01 0.43 16.26
N ALA A 8 7.54 1.65 16.23
CA ALA A 8 6.71 2.85 16.14
C ALA A 8 6.21 3.02 14.70
N TRP A 9 5.01 2.51 14.43
CA TRP A 9 4.35 2.70 13.14
C TRP A 9 4.16 4.19 12.91
N THR A 10 4.51 4.66 11.71
CA THR A 10 4.19 6.04 11.34
C THR A 10 2.67 6.16 11.23
N PRO A 11 2.10 7.37 11.36
CA PRO A 11 0.66 7.54 11.26
C PRO A 11 0.06 6.94 9.97
N ALA A 12 0.79 7.01 8.85
CA ALA A 12 0.35 6.44 7.57
C ALA A 12 0.38 4.90 7.60
N HIS A 13 1.42 4.29 8.15
CA HIS A 13 1.47 2.83 8.33
C HIS A 13 0.35 2.37 9.26
N HIS A 14 0.09 3.08 10.36
CA HIS A 14 -1.01 2.75 11.27
C HIS A 14 -2.38 2.82 10.57
N ALA A 15 -2.59 3.81 9.70
CA ALA A 15 -3.81 3.90 8.91
C ALA A 15 -3.94 2.74 7.90
N VAL A 16 -2.85 2.35 7.25
CA VAL A 16 -2.82 1.17 6.37
C VAL A 16 -3.15 -0.11 7.13
N GLU A 17 -2.57 -0.32 8.31
CA GLU A 17 -2.79 -1.53 9.13
C GLU A 17 -4.26 -1.81 9.43
N HIS A 18 -5.01 -0.72 9.63
CA HIS A 18 -6.40 -0.76 10.04
C HIS A 18 -7.35 -0.57 8.85
N GLU A 19 -6.83 -0.59 7.62
CA GLU A 19 -7.55 -0.26 6.38
C GLU A 19 -8.34 1.07 6.49
N ASP A 20 -7.83 2.04 7.27
CA ASP A 20 -8.45 3.34 7.50
C ASP A 20 -8.16 4.29 6.34
N ALA A 21 -8.94 4.10 5.28
CA ALA A 21 -8.89 4.88 4.05
C ALA A 21 -9.05 6.39 4.27
N GLU A 22 -9.91 6.81 5.21
CA GLU A 22 -10.16 8.23 5.47
C GLU A 22 -8.95 8.89 6.12
N THR A 23 -8.42 8.28 7.18
CA THR A 23 -7.22 8.79 7.85
C THR A 23 -6.02 8.76 6.91
N LEU A 24 -5.84 7.69 6.13
CA LEU A 24 -4.77 7.61 5.14
C LEU A 24 -4.85 8.74 4.12
N ALA A 25 -6.03 8.98 3.52
CA ALA A 25 -6.21 10.04 2.54
C ALA A 25 -5.93 11.43 3.14
N ARG A 26 -6.35 11.68 4.39
CA ARG A 26 -6.05 12.93 5.10
C ARG A 26 -4.56 13.11 5.34
N LEU A 27 -3.86 12.09 5.82
CA LEU A 27 -2.42 12.16 6.08
C LEU A 27 -1.63 12.46 4.79
N LEU A 28 -2.00 11.81 3.68
CA LEU A 28 -1.37 12.05 2.38
C LEU A 28 -1.68 13.46 1.84
N ALA A 29 -2.91 13.95 2.04
CA ALA A 29 -3.26 15.33 1.71
C ALA A 29 -2.49 16.36 2.54
N ASP A 30 -2.16 16.03 3.79
CA ASP A 30 -1.32 16.84 4.68
C ASP A 30 0.20 16.71 4.38
N GLY A 31 0.57 15.95 3.33
CA GLY A 31 1.94 15.86 2.83
C GLY A 31 2.73 14.65 3.34
N ALA A 32 2.09 13.66 3.95
CA ALA A 32 2.74 12.38 4.23
C ALA A 32 3.25 11.76 2.92
N ASN A 33 4.45 11.15 2.97
CA ASN A 33 5.07 10.57 1.80
C ASN A 33 4.35 9.26 1.42
N PRO A 34 3.71 9.14 0.23
CA PRO A 34 3.04 7.91 -0.19
C PRO A 34 4.01 6.74 -0.48
N ASN A 35 5.31 7.03 -0.56
CA ASN A 35 6.40 6.07 -0.74
C ASN A 35 7.19 5.86 0.56
N GLU A 36 6.60 6.20 1.71
CA GLU A 36 7.27 6.02 3.00
C GLU A 36 7.69 4.55 3.18
N VAL A 37 8.90 4.37 3.71
CA VAL A 37 9.46 3.06 4.04
C VAL A 37 9.58 3.00 5.56
N LEU A 38 8.95 2.00 6.16
CA LEU A 38 9.13 1.67 7.56
C LEU A 38 9.60 0.23 7.69
N GLU A 39 10.80 0.09 8.26
CA GLU A 39 11.50 -1.17 8.48
C GLU A 39 11.71 -2.02 7.23
N ARG A 40 10.74 -2.87 6.88
CA ARG A 40 10.80 -3.85 5.81
C ARG A 40 9.73 -3.67 4.75
N GLN A 41 8.88 -2.65 4.88
CA GLN A 41 7.80 -2.39 3.95
C GLN A 41 7.83 -0.93 3.48
N THR A 42 7.40 -0.74 2.25
CA THR A 42 6.88 0.54 1.78
C THR A 42 5.37 0.60 2.04
N LEU A 43 4.78 1.80 2.13
CA LEU A 43 3.31 1.93 2.22
C LEU A 43 2.57 1.13 1.13
N PRO A 44 2.97 1.16 -0.17
CA PRO A 44 2.29 0.37 -1.19
C PRO A 44 2.37 -1.15 -0.97
N THR A 45 3.54 -1.66 -0.58
CA THR A 45 3.69 -3.10 -0.31
C THR A 45 2.95 -3.53 0.96
N HIS A 46 2.84 -2.65 1.95
CA HIS A 46 2.13 -2.90 3.20
C HIS A 46 0.61 -2.88 2.99
N ALA A 47 0.09 -1.95 2.19
CA ALA A 47 -1.33 -1.92 1.82
C ALA A 47 -1.80 -3.23 1.18
N LEU A 48 -1.01 -3.77 0.24
CA LEU A 48 -1.33 -5.03 -0.43
C LEU A 48 -1.24 -6.24 0.49
N ASP A 49 -0.28 -6.22 1.42
CA ASP A 49 -0.10 -7.26 2.44
C ASP A 49 -1.33 -7.29 3.36
N VAL A 50 -1.80 -6.13 3.85
CA VAL A 50 -2.98 -6.00 4.70
C VAL A 50 -4.27 -6.36 3.94
N GLU A 51 -4.48 -5.83 2.73
CA GLU A 51 -5.66 -6.14 1.91
C GLU A 51 -5.74 -7.66 1.58
N GLY A 52 -4.58 -8.27 1.31
CA GLY A 52 -4.45 -9.70 1.04
C GLY A 52 -4.69 -10.57 2.27
N ASP A 53 -3.97 -10.30 3.37
CA ASP A 53 -4.09 -11.06 4.63
C ASP A 53 -5.48 -10.92 5.25
N GLY A 54 -6.05 -9.71 5.25
CA GLY A 54 -7.41 -9.44 5.71
C GLY A 54 -8.45 -10.26 4.94
N ALA A 55 -8.32 -10.36 3.60
CA ALA A 55 -9.19 -11.20 2.79
C ALA A 55 -9.04 -12.70 3.12
N LEU A 56 -7.82 -13.19 3.31
CA LEU A 56 -7.55 -14.58 3.68
C LEU A 56 -8.13 -14.94 5.06
N GLN A 57 -7.98 -14.05 6.04
CA GLN A 57 -8.42 -14.28 7.41
C GLN A 57 -9.94 -14.20 7.58
N THR A 58 -10.58 -13.27 6.88
CA THR A 58 -12.02 -13.00 7.03
C THR A 58 -12.88 -13.75 6.00
N GLY A 59 -12.28 -14.23 4.91
CA GLY A 59 -12.99 -14.77 3.75
C GLY A 59 -13.79 -13.72 2.97
N GLN A 60 -13.59 -12.43 3.26
CA GLN A 60 -14.19 -11.35 2.47
C GLN A 60 -13.46 -11.18 1.14
N PRO A 61 -14.11 -10.57 0.12
CA PRO A 61 -13.46 -10.29 -1.14
C PRO A 61 -12.25 -9.35 -0.97
N LEU A 62 -11.20 -9.60 -1.74
CA LEU A 62 -10.04 -8.71 -1.87
C LEU A 62 -10.47 -7.28 -2.25
N THR A 63 -9.95 -6.29 -1.55
CA THR A 63 -10.24 -4.86 -1.77
C THR A 63 -9.00 -4.11 -2.25
N VAL A 64 -9.13 -2.86 -2.69
CA VAL A 64 -7.98 -2.05 -3.16
C VAL A 64 -8.05 -0.63 -2.63
N HIS A 65 -8.70 -0.42 -1.48
CA HIS A 65 -9.01 0.93 -1.00
C HIS A 65 -7.75 1.71 -0.64
N THR A 66 -6.86 1.12 0.18
CA THR A 66 -5.64 1.80 0.61
C THR A 66 -4.63 1.84 -0.54
N THR A 67 -4.54 0.76 -1.33
CA THR A 67 -3.73 0.72 -2.55
C THR A 67 -4.13 1.82 -3.54
N ALA A 68 -5.43 2.00 -3.81
CA ALA A 68 -5.91 3.02 -4.73
C ALA A 68 -5.64 4.44 -4.23
N ILE A 69 -5.78 4.68 -2.93
CA ILE A 69 -5.46 5.98 -2.31
C ILE A 69 -3.98 6.29 -2.47
N LEU A 70 -3.09 5.37 -2.11
CA LEU A 70 -1.65 5.58 -2.25
C LEU A 70 -1.25 5.94 -3.69
N LEU A 71 -1.78 5.18 -4.67
CA LEU A 71 -1.52 5.46 -6.09
C LEU A 71 -2.07 6.81 -6.53
N ALA A 72 -3.27 7.20 -6.09
CA ALA A 72 -3.86 8.49 -6.40
C ALA A 72 -3.03 9.67 -5.88
N PHE A 73 -2.34 9.49 -4.74
CA PHE A 73 -1.42 10.47 -4.17
C PHE A 73 0.02 10.36 -4.71
N GLY A 74 0.26 9.52 -5.73
CA GLY A 74 1.55 9.45 -6.41
C GLY A 74 2.53 8.46 -5.81
N ALA A 75 2.06 7.46 -5.05
CA ALA A 75 2.87 6.29 -4.76
C ALA A 75 3.43 5.69 -6.05
N ASP A 76 4.68 5.26 -6.00
CA ASP A 76 5.33 4.60 -7.11
C ASP A 76 4.92 3.12 -7.13
N PRO A 77 4.15 2.66 -8.14
CA PRO A 77 3.70 1.27 -8.23
C PRO A 77 4.83 0.27 -8.49
N GLN A 78 6.06 0.73 -8.71
CA GLN A 78 7.24 -0.11 -8.97
C GLN A 78 8.28 -0.02 -7.84
N LEU A 79 8.04 0.77 -6.79
CA LEU A 79 8.99 0.91 -5.68
C LEU A 79 9.07 -0.39 -4.89
N ARG A 80 10.26 -1.01 -4.91
CA ARG A 80 10.53 -2.20 -4.13
C ARG A 80 10.74 -1.86 -2.67
N ASP A 81 10.23 -2.70 -1.79
CA ASP A 81 10.50 -2.62 -0.37
C ASP A 81 11.94 -3.06 -0.03
N PRO A 82 12.39 -2.92 1.23
CA PRO A 82 13.71 -3.39 1.68
C PRO A 82 13.96 -4.91 1.57
N ARG A 83 12.92 -5.74 1.39
CA ARG A 83 13.06 -7.18 1.10
C ARG A 83 13.32 -7.43 -0.39
N GLY A 84 13.09 -6.42 -1.22
CA GLY A 84 13.22 -6.49 -2.67
C GLY A 84 11.89 -6.78 -3.37
N ASP A 85 10.78 -6.87 -2.63
CA ASP A 85 9.46 -7.16 -3.18
C ASP A 85 8.85 -5.88 -3.76
N SER A 86 8.41 -5.95 -5.02
CA SER A 86 7.61 -4.88 -5.62
C SER A 86 6.13 -5.01 -5.21
N PRO A 87 5.32 -3.96 -5.38
CA PRO A 87 3.89 -4.06 -5.18
C PRO A 87 3.25 -5.16 -6.04
N LEU A 88 3.75 -5.39 -7.25
CA LEU A 88 3.26 -6.48 -8.09
C LEU A 88 3.61 -7.86 -7.51
N ASP A 89 4.81 -8.03 -6.95
CA ASP A 89 5.24 -9.29 -6.33
C ASP A 89 4.33 -9.65 -5.13
N VAL A 90 3.99 -8.67 -4.29
CA VAL A 90 3.04 -8.86 -3.17
C VAL A 90 1.63 -9.15 -3.68
N ALA A 91 1.14 -8.42 -4.68
CA ALA A 91 -0.19 -8.68 -5.25
C ALA A 91 -0.29 -10.08 -5.88
N GLU A 92 0.77 -10.57 -6.52
CA GLU A 92 0.83 -11.93 -7.06
C GLU A 92 0.82 -13.00 -5.97
N HIS A 93 1.50 -12.76 -4.85
CA HIS A 93 1.53 -13.69 -3.72
C HIS A 93 0.11 -14.03 -3.20
N TYR A 94 -0.77 -13.03 -3.16
CA TYR A 94 -2.16 -13.17 -2.68
C TYR A 94 -3.18 -13.50 -3.80
N ASP A 95 -2.75 -13.71 -5.04
CA ASP A 95 -3.64 -13.75 -6.22
C ASP A 95 -4.58 -12.53 -6.28
N HIS A 96 -4.05 -11.35 -5.95
CA HIS A 96 -4.79 -10.11 -5.78
C HIS A 96 -5.13 -9.45 -7.12
N GLN A 97 -5.97 -10.12 -7.91
CA GLN A 97 -6.34 -9.72 -9.28
C GLN A 97 -6.79 -8.24 -9.42
N PRO A 98 -7.60 -7.67 -8.49
CA PRO A 98 -7.93 -6.24 -8.54
C PRO A 98 -6.71 -5.32 -8.44
N ALA A 99 -5.80 -5.57 -7.50
CA ALA A 99 -4.59 -4.79 -7.31
C ALA A 99 -3.63 -4.92 -8.49
N MET A 100 -3.42 -6.14 -9.00
CA MET A 100 -2.57 -6.38 -10.18
C MET A 100 -3.01 -5.53 -11.38
N LYS A 101 -4.32 -5.50 -11.65
CA LYS A 101 -4.89 -4.66 -12.72
C LYS A 101 -4.66 -3.17 -12.46
N LEU A 102 -4.91 -2.72 -11.23
CA LEU A 102 -4.77 -1.32 -10.86
C LEU A 102 -3.31 -0.82 -10.98
N LEU A 103 -2.35 -1.61 -10.50
CA LEU A 103 -0.92 -1.35 -10.61
C LEU A 103 -0.48 -1.30 -12.08
N ALA A 104 -0.88 -2.29 -12.88
CA ALA A 104 -0.53 -2.35 -14.30
C ALA A 104 -1.05 -1.12 -15.07
N GLU A 105 -2.26 -0.65 -14.77
CA GLU A 105 -2.82 0.56 -15.38
C GLU A 105 -2.05 1.82 -14.97
N HIS A 106 -1.64 1.95 -13.70
CA HIS A 106 -0.80 3.09 -13.28
C HIS A 106 0.57 3.08 -13.94
N ILE A 107 1.23 1.91 -14.03
CA ILE A 107 2.54 1.77 -14.69
C ILE A 107 2.45 2.19 -16.17
N LYS A 108 1.45 1.70 -16.90
CA LYS A 108 1.22 2.07 -18.31
C LYS A 108 1.02 3.58 -18.46
N ARG A 109 0.20 4.19 -17.60
CA ARG A 109 -0.08 5.64 -17.65
C ARG A 109 1.18 6.46 -17.43
N ARG A 110 2.03 6.09 -16.46
CA ARG A 110 3.32 6.77 -16.22
C ARG A 110 4.27 6.63 -17.41
N ALA A 111 4.29 5.49 -18.09
CA ALA A 111 5.11 5.28 -19.30
C ALA A 111 4.62 6.10 -20.51
N VAL A 112 3.31 6.34 -20.63
CA VAL A 112 2.72 7.13 -21.73
C VAL A 112 2.87 8.63 -21.51
N GLY A 113 2.78 9.11 -20.27
CA GLY A 113 2.89 10.53 -19.92
C GLY A 113 4.30 11.13 -19.99
N CYS A 114 5.33 10.31 -20.21
CA CYS A 114 6.72 10.76 -20.33
C CYS A 114 7.15 11.03 -21.79
N ARG A 115 6.22 11.45 -22.66
CA ARG A 115 6.45 11.64 -24.10
C ARG A 115 6.05 13.03 -24.57
#